data_AF-A0A9E3IJF1-F1
#
_entry.id   AF-A0A9E3IJF1-F1
#
_cell.length_a   1.000
_cell.length_b   1.000
_cell.length_c   1.000
_cell.angle_alpha   90.00
_cell.angle_beta   90.00
_cell.angle_gamma   90.00
#
_symmetry.space_group_name_H-M   'P 1'
#
loop_
_entity.id
_entity.type
_entity.pdbx_description
1 polymer ?
#
loop_
_entity_poly.entity_id
_entity_poly.type
_entity_poly.pdbx_seq_one_letter_code
_entity_poly.pdbx_strand_id
1 'polypeptide(L)'
;TLCFSCGNLLSSRMQALGETPALTNAWGMTVGTLALVAGCAALGIAPAFDASPTYVGAWLYLAIPGSVVGFTAYLSLVGRLGPERAAYCTVLFPLVALAISSVLEDYRWTPAALAGLVLVMAGNVLVFRRPAPRVGAPARAA
;
A
#
# COMPACT_ATOMS: atom_id res chain seq x y z
N THR A 1 -7.47 -6.41 1.47
CA THR A 1 -6.33 -6.69 2.39
C THR A 1 -5.62 -8.00 2.08
N LEU A 2 -6.32 -9.13 1.87
CA LEU A 2 -5.68 -10.43 1.59
C LEU A 2 -4.70 -10.39 0.41
N CYS A 3 -5.12 -9.92 -0.77
CA CYS A 3 -4.24 -9.83 -1.94
C CYS A 3 -3.01 -8.93 -1.69
N PHE A 4 -3.20 -7.82 -0.97
CA PHE A 4 -2.13 -6.89 -0.61
C PHE A 4 -1.12 -7.52 0.35
N SER A 5 -1.59 -8.23 1.38
CA SER A 5 -0.73 -8.97 2.30
C SER A 5 0.02 -10.10 1.60
N CYS A 6 -0.64 -10.87 0.73
CA CYS A 6 0.02 -11.88 -0.09
C CYS A 6 1.11 -11.26 -0.98
N GLY A 7 0.83 -10.12 -1.62
CA GLY A 7 1.80 -9.37 -2.41
C GLY A 7 3.02 -8.95 -1.60
N ASN A 8 2.83 -8.44 -0.38
CA ASN A 8 3.92 -8.07 0.52
C ASN A 8 4.79 -9.27 0.95
N LEU A 9 4.16 -10.41 1.24
CA LEU A 9 4.88 -11.64 1.60
C LEU A 9 5.66 -12.20 0.40
N LEU A 10 5.04 -12.22 -0.78
CA LEU A 10 5.68 -12.65 -2.02
C LEU A 10 6.85 -11.74 -2.38
N SER A 11 6.67 -10.42 -2.29
CA SER A 11 7.74 -9.45 -2.55
C SER A 11 8.89 -9.61 -1.56
N SER A 12 8.60 -9.81 -0.27
CA SER A 12 9.63 -10.12 0.73
C SER A 12 10.40 -11.41 0.41
N ARG A 13 9.71 -12.46 -0.06
CA ARG A 13 10.34 -13.71 -0.52
C ARG A 13 11.21 -13.53 -1.76
N MET A 14 10.73 -12.80 -2.77
CA MET A 14 11.48 -12.54 -4.00
C MET A 14 12.74 -11.71 -3.71
N GLN A 15 12.65 -10.73 -2.82
CA GLN A 15 13.82 -9.97 -2.37
C GLN A 15 14.82 -10.84 -1.61
N ALA A 16 14.36 -11.82 -0.82
CA ALA A 16 15.24 -12.80 -0.18
C ALA A 16 15.94 -13.74 -1.18
N LEU A 17 15.40 -13.89 -2.41
CA LEU A 17 16.03 -14.61 -3.51
C LEU A 17 17.02 -13.73 -4.32
N GLY A 18 17.19 -12.46 -3.94
CA GLY A 18 18.11 -11.52 -4.59
C GLY A 18 17.49 -10.64 -5.67
N GLU A 19 16.18 -10.74 -5.90
CA GLU A 19 15.48 -9.92 -6.89
C GLU A 19 15.30 -8.47 -6.42
N THR A 20 15.37 -7.53 -7.35
CA THR A 20 15.22 -6.10 -7.01
C THR A 20 13.75 -5.70 -6.83
N PRO A 21 13.41 -4.83 -5.85
CA PRO A 21 12.04 -4.34 -5.66
C PRO A 21 11.46 -3.67 -6.89
N ALA A 22 12.28 -2.94 -7.66
CA ALA A 22 11.85 -2.26 -8.87
C ALA A 22 11.39 -3.24 -9.95
N LEU A 23 12.14 -4.32 -10.18
CA LEU A 23 11.82 -5.34 -11.18
C LEU A 23 10.55 -6.13 -10.80
N THR A 24 10.47 -6.56 -9.55
CA THR A 24 9.28 -7.29 -9.05
C THR A 24 8.02 -6.42 -9.10
N ASN A 25 8.15 -5.12 -8.78
CA ASN A 25 7.05 -4.16 -8.93
C ASN A 25 6.63 -3.98 -10.39
N ALA A 26 7.59 -3.83 -11.31
CA ALA A 26 7.31 -3.66 -12.73
C ALA A 26 6.53 -4.85 -13.31
N TRP A 27 6.95 -6.09 -12.97
CA TRP A 27 6.20 -7.30 -13.35
C TRP A 27 4.81 -7.35 -12.72
N GLY A 28 4.69 -7.03 -11.44
CA GLY A 28 3.40 -6.97 -10.75
C GLY A 28 2.42 -5.98 -11.39
N MET A 29 2.89 -4.77 -11.71
CA MET A 29 2.10 -3.74 -12.39
C MET A 29 1.73 -4.15 -13.82
N THR A 30 2.63 -4.83 -14.54
CA THR A 30 2.37 -5.31 -15.91
C THR A 30 1.26 -6.36 -15.91
N VAL A 31 1.36 -7.38 -15.05
CA VAL A 31 0.34 -8.42 -14.93
C VAL A 31 -1.00 -7.83 -14.47
N GLY A 32 -0.98 -6.90 -13.50
CA GLY A 32 -2.18 -6.21 -13.04
C GLY A 32 -2.85 -5.39 -14.14
N THR A 33 -2.06 -4.68 -14.95
CA THR A 33 -2.57 -3.89 -16.08
C THR A 33 -3.16 -4.78 -17.16
N LEU A 34 -2.49 -5.87 -17.53
CA LEU A 34 -3.00 -6.83 -18.51
C LEU A 34 -4.30 -7.48 -18.04
N ALA A 35 -4.37 -7.88 -16.77
CA ALA A 35 -5.59 -8.45 -16.19
C ALA A 35 -6.75 -7.44 -16.20
N LEU A 36 -6.47 -6.17 -15.88
CA LEU A 36 -7.46 -5.10 -15.93
C LEU A 36 -7.97 -4.87 -17.37
N VAL A 37 -7.06 -4.78 -18.35
CA VAL A 37 -7.41 -4.60 -19.77
C VAL A 37 -8.24 -5.78 -20.29
N ALA A 38 -7.84 -7.01 -19.98
CA ALA A 38 -8.58 -8.21 -20.35
C ALA A 38 -9.99 -8.23 -19.71
N GLY A 39 -10.10 -7.82 -18.44
CA GLY A 39 -11.37 -7.69 -17.74
C GLY A 39 -12.30 -6.65 -18.38
N CYS A 40 -11.77 -5.46 -18.72
CA CYS A 40 -12.53 -4.43 -19.43
C CYS A 40 -13.03 -4.94 -20.79
N ALA A 41 -12.17 -5.63 -21.54
CA ALA A 41 -12.54 -6.21 -22.84
C ALA A 41 -13.64 -7.27 -22.69
N ALA A 42 -13.53 -8.16 -21.69
CA ALA A 42 -14.52 -9.20 -21.41
C ALA A 42 -15.88 -8.62 -20.99
N LEU A 43 -15.88 -7.46 -20.32
CA LEU A 43 -17.09 -6.74 -19.91
C LEU A 43 -17.63 -5.79 -20.99
N GLY A 44 -16.98 -5.68 -22.15
CA GLY A 44 -17.38 -4.78 -23.23
C GLY A 44 -17.19 -3.29 -22.89
N ILE A 45 -16.33 -2.96 -21.92
CA ILE A 45 -16.02 -1.58 -21.54
C ILE A 45 -15.10 -1.00 -22.62
N ALA A 46 -15.60 -0.01 -23.37
CA ALA A 46 -14.82 0.67 -24.39
C ALA A 46 -13.64 1.46 -23.77
N PRO A 47 -12.45 1.46 -24.40
CA PRO A 47 -11.36 2.33 -23.97
C PRO A 47 -11.77 3.79 -24.13
N ALA A 48 -11.98 4.49 -23.01
CA ALA A 48 -12.21 5.93 -23.01
C ALA A 48 -10.87 6.62 -22.72
N PHE A 49 -10.31 7.29 -23.73
CA PHE A 49 -9.10 8.09 -23.59
C PHE A 49 -9.40 9.53 -24.00
N ASP A 50 -9.24 10.45 -23.06
CA ASP A 50 -9.32 11.88 -23.32
C ASP A 50 -7.90 12.43 -23.53
N ALA A 51 -7.66 13.06 -24.68
CA ALA A 51 -6.37 13.67 -24.99
C ALA A 51 -6.14 15.02 -24.30
N SER A 52 -7.10 15.48 -23.47
CA SER A 52 -6.97 16.73 -22.73
C SER A 52 -5.70 16.74 -21.86
N PRO A 53 -4.95 17.86 -21.82
CA PRO A 53 -3.74 17.96 -21.00
C PRO A 53 -3.98 17.64 -19.53
N THR A 54 -5.17 17.97 -19.01
CA THR A 54 -5.58 17.68 -17.63
C THR A 54 -5.73 16.17 -17.40
N TYR A 55 -6.41 15.45 -18.29
CA TYR A 55 -6.56 13.99 -18.18
C TYR A 55 -5.20 13.28 -18.29
N VAL A 56 -4.41 13.62 -19.31
CA VAL A 56 -3.09 13.02 -19.53
C VAL A 56 -2.15 13.35 -18.37
N GLY A 57 -2.17 14.58 -17.86
CA GLY A 57 -1.38 15.00 -16.70
C GLY A 57 -1.75 14.22 -15.44
N ALA A 58 -3.04 14.09 -15.13
CA ALA A 58 -3.51 13.31 -13.99
C ALA A 58 -3.16 11.81 -14.12
N TRP A 59 -3.35 11.24 -15.32
CA TRP A 59 -3.00 9.86 -15.62
C TRP A 59 -1.50 9.59 -15.44
N LEU A 60 -0.63 10.43 -15.99
CA LEU A 60 0.82 10.32 -15.83
C LEU A 60 1.25 10.48 -14.37
N TYR A 61 0.66 11.42 -13.65
CA TYR A 61 0.94 11.64 -12.23
C TYR A 61 0.55 10.42 -11.37
N LEU A 62 -0.62 9.82 -11.62
CA LEU A 62 -1.01 8.62 -10.87
C LEU A 62 -0.18 7.40 -11.25
N ALA A 63 0.16 7.24 -12.54
CA ALA A 63 0.94 6.10 -13.01
C ALA A 63 2.40 6.14 -12.54
N ILE A 64 3.07 7.29 -12.64
CA ILE A 64 4.52 7.38 -12.39
C ILE A 64 4.81 7.66 -10.90
N PRO A 65 4.60 8.88 -10.36
CA PRO A 65 4.90 9.13 -8.96
C PRO A 65 3.98 8.36 -8.01
N GLY A 66 2.67 8.31 -8.30
CA GLY A 66 1.69 7.64 -7.45
C GLY A 66 1.86 6.12 -7.38
N SER A 67 2.21 5.49 -8.51
CA SER A 67 2.30 4.03 -8.60
C SER A 67 3.74 3.53 -8.70
N VAL A 68 4.44 3.76 -9.81
CA VAL A 68 5.79 3.18 -10.03
C VAL A 68 6.76 3.58 -8.92
N VAL A 69 6.88 4.88 -8.64
CA VAL A 69 7.82 5.38 -7.64
C VAL A 69 7.34 5.05 -6.23
N GLY A 70 6.07 5.34 -5.93
CA GLY A 70 5.46 5.08 -4.62
C GLY A 70 5.55 3.61 -4.20
N PHE A 71 5.16 2.66 -5.05
CA PHE A 71 5.22 1.23 -4.74
C PHE A 71 6.66 0.71 -4.69
N THR A 72 7.55 1.18 -5.57
CA THR A 72 8.96 0.75 -5.52
C THR A 72 9.61 1.19 -4.20
N ALA A 73 9.34 2.42 -3.76
CA ALA A 73 9.82 2.92 -2.47
C ALA A 73 9.23 2.12 -1.31
N TYR A 74 7.92 1.83 -1.35
CA TYR A 74 7.24 1.00 -0.35
C TYR A 74 7.81 -0.42 -0.27
N LEU A 75 7.97 -1.12 -1.40
CA LEU A 75 8.52 -2.48 -1.42
C LEU A 75 10.00 -2.53 -1.02
N SER A 76 10.76 -1.49 -1.37
CA SER A 76 12.14 -1.32 -0.88
C SER A 76 12.16 -1.15 0.65
N LEU A 77 11.18 -0.46 1.22
CA LEU A 77 11.03 -0.31 2.66
C LEU A 77 10.65 -1.65 3.31
N VAL A 78 9.73 -2.42 2.70
CA VAL A 78 9.36 -3.78 3.13
C VAL A 78 10.59 -4.68 3.18
N GLY A 79 11.46 -4.63 2.16
CA GLY A 79 12.70 -5.40 2.14
C GLY A 79 13.68 -5.05 3.25
N ARG A 80 13.80 -3.75 3.57
CA ARG A 80 14.78 -3.25 4.56
C ARG A 80 14.32 -3.39 6.01
N LEU A 81 13.05 -3.10 6.28
CA LEU A 81 12.50 -3.04 7.65
C LEU A 81 11.62 -4.25 8.01
N GLY A 82 11.30 -5.09 7.04
CA GLY A 82 10.36 -6.18 7.16
C GLY A 82 8.89 -5.74 6.98
N PRO A 83 7.98 -6.66 6.64
CA PRO A 83 6.58 -6.36 6.35
C PRO A 83 5.83 -5.74 7.55
N GLU A 84 6.18 -6.17 8.76
CA GLU A 84 5.55 -5.69 10.00
C GLU A 84 5.79 -4.20 10.22
N ARG A 85 7.01 -3.71 9.98
CA ARG A 85 7.33 -2.27 10.10
C ARG A 85 6.86 -1.47 8.90
N ALA A 86 6.90 -2.04 7.69
CA ALA A 86 6.36 -1.36 6.52
C ALA A 86 4.84 -1.12 6.62
N ALA A 87 4.12 -1.91 7.43
CA ALA A 87 2.73 -1.65 7.73
C ALA A 87 2.49 -0.30 8.42
N TYR A 88 3.48 0.33 9.08
CA TYR A 88 3.31 1.69 9.63
C TYR A 88 2.98 2.72 8.55
N CYS A 89 3.43 2.52 7.31
CA CYS A 89 3.11 3.41 6.20
C CYS A 89 1.60 3.45 5.92
N THR A 90 0.87 2.34 6.10
CA THR A 90 -0.57 2.31 5.81
C THR A 90 -1.37 3.15 6.81
N VAL A 91 -0.81 3.40 7.99
CA VAL A 91 -1.36 4.33 9.00
C VAL A 91 -1.11 5.78 8.62
N LEU A 92 0.06 6.05 8.04
CA LEU A 92 0.46 7.39 7.62
C LEU A 92 -0.26 7.83 6.35
N PHE A 93 -0.68 6.92 5.46
CA PHE A 93 -1.31 7.30 4.19
C PHE A 93 -2.55 8.18 4.35
N PRO A 94 -3.57 7.83 5.16
CA PRO A 94 -4.74 8.70 5.33
C PRO A 94 -4.38 10.03 6.00
N LEU A 95 -3.42 10.02 6.93
CA LEU A 95 -2.99 11.22 7.64
C LEU A 95 -2.29 12.20 6.69
N VAL A 96 -1.36 11.71 5.86
CA VAL A 96 -0.67 12.52 4.85
C VAL A 96 -1.66 12.99 3.79
N ALA A 97 -2.57 12.14 3.34
CA ALA A 97 -3.60 12.51 2.36
C ALA A 97 -4.49 13.66 2.86
N LEU A 98 -5.02 13.54 4.09
CA LEU A 98 -5.84 14.59 4.70
C LEU A 98 -5.06 15.88 4.95
N ALA A 99 -3.78 15.78 5.34
CA ALA A 99 -2.92 16.94 5.50
C ALA A 99 -2.71 17.66 4.16
N ILE A 100 -2.41 16.93 3.08
CA ILE A 100 -2.27 17.50 1.74
C ILE A 100 -3.58 18.14 1.29
N SER A 101 -4.73 17.46 1.41
CA SER A 101 -6.03 18.06 1.08
C SER A 101 -6.34 19.30 1.93
N SER A 102 -5.91 19.36 3.20
CA SER A 102 -6.13 20.56 4.02
C SER A 102 -5.33 21.78 3.54
N VAL A 103 -4.18 21.55 2.89
CA VAL A 103 -3.31 22.63 2.38
C VAL A 103 -3.64 23.00 0.93
N LEU A 104 -3.96 22.01 0.09
CA LEU A 104 -4.14 22.20 -1.35
C LEU A 104 -5.60 22.33 -1.79
N GLU A 105 -6.54 21.77 -1.04
CA GLU A 105 -7.96 21.68 -1.41
C GLU A 105 -8.88 22.42 -0.41
N ASP A 106 -8.31 23.24 0.49
CA ASP A 106 -9.01 23.93 1.58
C ASP A 106 -9.92 23.00 2.41
N TYR A 107 -9.49 21.74 2.57
CA TYR A 107 -10.29 20.73 3.27
C TYR A 107 -10.53 21.12 4.73
N ARG A 108 -11.82 21.16 5.10
CA ARG A 108 -12.25 21.42 6.48
C ARG A 108 -12.39 20.11 7.24
N TRP A 109 -11.60 19.98 8.29
CA TRP A 109 -11.67 18.86 9.21
C TRP A 109 -13.06 18.74 9.84
N THR A 110 -13.72 17.62 9.59
CA THR A 110 -15.01 17.31 10.21
C THR A 110 -14.80 16.44 11.46
N PRO A 111 -15.71 16.50 12.45
CA PRO A 111 -15.67 15.60 13.59
C PRO A 111 -15.65 14.11 13.19
N ALA A 112 -16.37 13.76 12.12
CA ALA A 112 -16.39 12.40 11.58
C ALA A 112 -15.03 11.97 11.00
N ALA A 113 -14.34 12.87 10.27
CA ALA A 113 -13.00 12.59 9.74
C ALA A 113 -11.98 12.43 10.88
N LEU A 114 -12.06 13.25 11.93
CA LEU A 114 -11.24 13.08 13.14
C LEU A 114 -11.52 11.75 13.83
N ALA A 115 -12.78 11.40 14.03
CA ALA A 115 -13.17 10.14 14.65
C ALA A 115 -12.65 8.93 13.85
N GLY A 116 -12.79 8.97 12.52
CA GLY A 116 -12.25 7.94 11.62
C GLY A 116 -10.72 7.84 11.71
N LEU A 117 -10.02 8.97 11.73
CA LEU A 117 -8.56 9.01 11.90
C LEU A 117 -8.15 8.39 13.24
N VAL A 118 -8.78 8.78 14.35
CA VAL A 118 -8.52 8.21 15.68
C VAL A 118 -8.77 6.71 15.70
N LEU A 119 -9.86 6.25 15.08
CA LEU A 119 -10.19 4.83 15.01
C LEU A 119 -9.15 4.02 14.21
N VAL A 120 -8.69 4.54 13.08
CA VAL A 120 -7.62 3.93 12.27
C VAL A 120 -6.32 3.86 13.05
N MET A 121 -5.96 4.94 13.75
CA MET A 121 -4.77 4.96 14.62
C MET A 121 -4.89 3.93 15.75
N ALA A 122 -6.03 3.88 16.43
CA ALA A 122 -6.29 2.96 17.54
C ALA A 122 -6.27 1.49 17.09
N GLY A 123 -6.91 1.18 15.96
CA GLY A 123 -6.92 -0.17 15.39
C GLY A 123 -5.52 -0.67 15.05
N ASN A 124 -4.68 0.19 14.46
CA ASN A 124 -3.29 -0.15 14.20
C ASN A 124 -2.50 -0.37 15.50
N VAL A 125 -2.60 0.55 16.47
CA VAL A 125 -1.93 0.37 17.77
C VAL A 125 -2.33 -0.95 18.42
N LEU A 126 -3.61 -1.32 18.39
CA LEU A 126 -4.10 -2.58 18.98
C LEU A 126 -3.49 -3.81 18.30
N VAL A 127 -3.42 -3.82 16.96
CA VAL A 127 -2.81 -4.93 16.18
C VAL A 127 -1.31 -5.05 16.45
N PHE A 128 -0.62 -3.93 16.69
CA PHE A 128 0.83 -3.91 16.92
C PHE A 128 1.23 -3.99 18.40
N ARG A 129 0.29 -4.00 19.35
CA ARG A 129 0.60 -4.34 20.75
C ARG A 129 0.99 -5.81 20.81
N ARG A 130 2.30 -6.08 20.97
CA ARG A 130 2.83 -7.43 21.19
C ARG A 130 2.04 -8.11 22.31
N PRO A 131 1.60 -9.37 22.15
CA PRO A 131 1.18 -10.18 23.28
C PRO A 131 2.34 -10.23 24.26
N ALA A 132 2.08 -10.00 25.55
CA ALA A 132 3.09 -10.16 26.59
C ALA A 132 3.80 -11.51 26.41
N PRO A 133 5.14 -11.59 26.58
CA PRO A 133 5.84 -12.86 26.50
C PRO A 133 5.13 -13.84 27.43
N ARG A 134 4.70 -14.99 26.89
CA ARG A 134 4.14 -16.06 27.72
C ARG A 134 5.24 -16.50 28.67
N VAL A 135 5.18 -16.02 29.91
CA VAL A 135 6.04 -16.48 30.99
C VAL A 135 5.70 -17.94 31.26
N GLY A 136 6.68 -18.82 31.03
CA GLY A 136 6.75 -20.16 31.62
C GLY A 136 6.06 -21.28 30.83
N ALA A 137 6.83 -21.97 29.98
CA ALA A 137 6.70 -23.42 29.88
C ALA A 137 7.92 -24.02 30.61
N PRO A 138 7.75 -24.79 31.70
CA PRO A 138 8.87 -25.39 32.40
C PRO A 138 9.58 -26.37 31.47
N ALA A 139 10.91 -26.29 31.44
CA ALA A 139 11.76 -27.26 30.77
C ALA A 139 11.47 -28.65 31.32
N ARG A 140 10.95 -29.56 30.50
CA ARG A 140 10.93 -30.98 30.83
C ARG A 140 12.36 -31.49 30.77
N ALA A 141 12.96 -31.68 31.93
CA ALA A 141 14.08 -32.59 32.13
C ALA A 141 13.52 -34.02 32.23
N ALA A 142 13.96 -34.90 31.33
CA ALA A 142 14.11 -36.35 31.51
C ALA A 142 14.81 -36.92 30.26
#